data_AF-A0A6P2F8P6-F1
#
_entry.id   AF-A0A6P2F8P6-F1
#
_cell.length_a   1.000
_cell.length_b   1.000
_cell.length_c   1.000
_cell.angle_alpha   90.00
_cell.angle_beta   90.00
_cell.angle_gamma   90.00
#
_symmetry.space_group_name_H-M   'P 1'
#
loop_
_entity.id
_entity.type
_entity.pdbx_description
1 polymer ?
#
loop_
_entity_poly.entity_id
_entity_poly.type
_entity_poly.pdbx_seq_one_letter_code
_entity_poly.pdbx_strand_id
1 'polypeptide(L)'
;MEGTSSHAGCNLLRANNMNDLSRAEMLVEYKFQTRKEAFYFHLQHVLAHRFDTPEKLDEFYEAIPTNEEKFLLLSTCASYRYMVKDGDWVSKVNGIEQVVDYITDSHKLLTIFALIESLSNLKHVHFQQWLKNEKKLPILDEKHLNKLNDEYLLTYGSIKKVVAFFERLSDDHQAKLCNLLTKQREPMDSIKRFAQFLYNMRSQFAHEGKLSVGLQNAPTIKFMGKDSILIEVKIEDVMEAFELGLISRFTQRT
;
A
#
# COMPACT_ATOMS: atom_id res chain seq x y z
N MET A 1 21.67 12.01 65.56
CA MET A 1 22.40 11.22 64.55
C MET A 1 21.38 10.62 63.61
N GLU A 2 21.79 10.55 62.35
CA GLU A 2 20.98 10.47 61.16
C GLU A 2 20.19 9.17 60.98
N GLY A 3 19.12 9.28 60.19
CA GLY A 3 18.97 8.42 59.02
C GLY A 3 18.07 7.20 59.18
N THR A 4 16.78 7.34 58.83
CA THR A 4 15.99 6.28 58.15
C THR A 4 14.66 6.88 57.65
N SER A 5 14.71 7.70 56.60
CA SER A 5 13.51 8.16 55.89
C SER A 5 13.83 8.40 54.42
N SER A 6 13.95 7.32 53.64
CA SER A 6 14.11 7.43 52.18
C SER A 6 13.54 6.23 51.40
N HIS A 7 13.28 5.09 52.03
CA HIS A 7 12.87 3.87 51.29
C HIS A 7 11.36 3.64 51.17
N ALA A 8 10.51 4.32 51.95
CA ALA A 8 9.05 4.11 51.89
C ALA A 8 8.37 4.86 50.71
N GLY A 9 8.84 6.05 50.36
CA GLY A 9 8.26 6.86 49.27
C GLY A 9 8.54 6.31 47.87
N CYS A 10 9.69 5.66 47.68
CA CYS A 10 10.08 5.09 46.38
C CYS A 10 9.27 3.83 46.02
N ASN A 11 8.86 3.04 47.01
CA ASN A 11 8.08 1.81 46.80
C ASN A 11 6.59 2.07 46.54
N LEU A 12 5.99 3.09 47.17
CA LEU A 12 4.60 3.50 46.91
C LEU A 12 4.42 4.16 45.55
N LEU A 13 5.36 5.00 45.11
CA LEU A 13 5.36 5.57 43.76
C LEU A 13 5.58 4.51 42.68
N ARG A 14 6.43 3.50 42.93
CA ARG A 14 6.59 2.35 42.03
C ARG A 14 5.34 1.48 41.95
N ALA A 15 4.70 1.17 43.08
CA ALA A 15 3.50 0.33 43.10
C ALA A 15 2.30 1.00 42.40
N ASN A 16 2.09 2.31 42.60
CA ASN A 16 1.05 3.06 41.91
C ASN A 16 1.33 3.18 40.41
N ASN A 17 2.58 3.45 40.02
CA ASN A 17 2.96 3.48 38.60
C ASN A 17 2.80 2.10 37.93
N MET A 18 3.11 0.99 38.60
CA MET A 18 2.89 -0.36 38.04
C MET A 18 1.41 -0.70 37.88
N ASN A 19 0.54 -0.25 38.80
CA ASN A 19 -0.91 -0.43 38.67
C ASN A 19 -1.51 0.40 37.52
N ASP A 20 -1.00 1.62 37.30
CA ASP A 20 -1.44 2.47 36.19
C ASP A 20 -0.93 1.98 34.82
N LEU A 21 0.30 1.47 34.77
CA LEU A 21 0.85 0.77 33.59
C LEU A 21 0.02 -0.48 33.25
N SER A 22 -0.31 -1.31 34.24
CA SER A 22 -1.15 -2.50 34.05
C SER A 22 -2.57 -2.16 33.57
N ARG A 23 -3.16 -1.07 34.07
CA ARG A 23 -4.47 -0.58 33.59
C ARG A 23 -4.40 -0.03 32.17
N ALA A 24 -3.34 0.70 31.82
CA ALA A 24 -3.13 1.20 30.48
C ALA A 24 -2.96 0.04 29.48
N GLU A 25 -2.17 -0.98 29.84
CA GLU A 25 -2.00 -2.21 29.06
C GLU A 25 -3.33 -2.94 28.84
N MET A 26 -4.13 -3.13 29.90
CA MET A 26 -5.48 -3.72 29.77
C MET A 26 -6.41 -2.90 28.86
N LEU A 27 -6.37 -1.57 28.95
CA LEU A 27 -7.18 -0.70 28.09
C LEU A 27 -6.73 -0.75 26.62
N VAL A 28 -5.43 -0.87 26.36
CA VAL A 28 -4.89 -1.06 25.01
C VAL A 28 -5.34 -2.40 24.44
N GLU A 29 -5.22 -3.48 25.22
CA GLU A 29 -5.63 -4.82 24.82
C GLU A 29 -7.14 -4.90 24.56
N TYR A 30 -7.96 -4.32 25.45
CA TYR A 30 -9.42 -4.26 25.26
C TYR A 30 -9.82 -3.49 23.99
N LYS A 31 -9.18 -2.34 23.74
CA LYS A 31 -9.40 -1.56 22.51
C LYS A 31 -8.99 -2.34 21.26
N PHE A 32 -7.88 -3.07 21.33
CA PHE A 32 -7.42 -3.91 20.23
C PHE A 32 -8.42 -5.05 19.96
N GLN A 33 -8.86 -5.77 20.99
CA GLN A 33 -9.81 -6.87 20.85
C GLN A 33 -11.14 -6.41 20.23
N THR A 34 -11.68 -5.27 20.70
CA THR A 34 -12.90 -4.67 20.12
C THR A 34 -12.72 -4.34 18.63
N ARG A 35 -11.55 -3.82 18.26
CA ARG A 35 -11.21 -3.51 16.85
C ARG A 35 -10.99 -4.78 16.02
N LYS A 36 -10.38 -5.82 16.59
CA LYS A 36 -10.22 -7.13 15.93
C LYS A 36 -11.59 -7.68 15.58
N GLU A 37 -12.50 -7.77 16.54
CA GLU A 37 -13.88 -8.24 16.32
C GLU A 37 -14.61 -7.44 15.23
N ALA A 38 -14.43 -6.12 15.23
CA ALA A 38 -15.06 -5.24 14.25
C ALA A 38 -14.45 -5.28 12.85
N PHE A 39 -13.23 -5.83 12.65
CA PHE A 39 -12.55 -5.76 11.36
C PHE A 39 -12.11 -7.12 10.79
N TYR A 40 -12.10 -8.20 11.59
CA TYR A 40 -11.59 -9.50 11.15
C TYR A 40 -12.36 -10.07 9.95
N PHE A 41 -13.66 -9.85 9.88
CA PHE A 41 -14.47 -10.29 8.74
C PHE A 41 -14.05 -9.64 7.41
N HIS A 42 -13.42 -8.45 7.44
CA HIS A 42 -12.85 -7.84 6.24
C HIS A 42 -11.62 -8.59 5.76
N LEU A 43 -10.75 -9.00 6.68
CA LEU A 43 -9.59 -9.83 6.36
C LEU A 43 -10.04 -11.13 5.71
N GLN A 44 -11.04 -11.81 6.27
CA GLN A 44 -11.60 -13.03 5.69
C GLN A 44 -12.15 -12.79 4.28
N HIS A 45 -12.94 -11.73 4.07
CA HIS A 45 -13.50 -11.43 2.76
C HIS A 45 -12.42 -11.13 1.71
N VAL A 46 -11.35 -10.45 2.10
CA VAL A 46 -10.27 -10.07 1.19
C VAL A 46 -9.35 -11.25 0.91
N LEU A 47 -8.84 -11.92 1.93
CA LEU A 47 -7.72 -12.86 1.80
C LEU A 47 -8.07 -14.34 1.96
N ALA A 48 -9.26 -14.74 2.44
CA ALA A 48 -9.53 -16.16 2.71
C ALA A 48 -9.32 -17.05 1.48
N HIS A 49 -9.67 -16.57 0.29
CA HIS A 49 -9.47 -17.30 -0.97
C HIS A 49 -7.99 -17.52 -1.37
N ARG A 50 -7.04 -16.91 -0.66
CA ARG A 50 -5.59 -17.09 -0.84
C ARG A 50 -5.00 -18.13 0.11
N PHE A 51 -5.80 -18.67 1.02
CA PHE A 51 -5.39 -19.70 1.97
C PHE A 51 -6.21 -20.97 1.74
N ASP A 52 -5.58 -22.12 1.84
CA ASP A 52 -6.25 -23.41 1.60
C ASP A 52 -7.36 -23.70 2.62
N THR A 53 -7.22 -23.16 3.84
CA THR A 53 -8.15 -23.36 4.95
C THR A 53 -8.31 -22.08 5.78
N PRO A 54 -9.47 -21.88 6.46
CA PRO A 54 -9.64 -20.79 7.41
C PRO A 54 -8.56 -20.77 8.50
N GLU A 55 -8.13 -21.94 8.97
CA GLU A 55 -7.11 -22.08 10.00
C GLU A 55 -5.76 -21.52 9.53
N LYS A 56 -5.42 -21.66 8.24
CA LYS A 56 -4.19 -21.08 7.67
C LYS A 56 -4.21 -19.55 7.63
N LEU A 57 -5.38 -18.95 7.43
CA LEU A 57 -5.55 -17.49 7.54
C LEU A 57 -5.38 -17.03 8.99
N ASP A 58 -5.97 -17.76 9.93
CA ASP A 58 -5.85 -17.47 11.36
C ASP A 58 -4.38 -17.60 11.83
N GLU A 59 -3.68 -18.66 11.41
CA GLU A 59 -2.24 -18.84 11.65
C GLU A 59 -1.41 -17.66 11.10
N PHE A 60 -1.70 -17.24 9.87
CA PHE A 60 -1.05 -16.08 9.25
C PHE A 60 -1.28 -14.80 10.07
N TYR A 61 -2.52 -14.53 10.47
CA TYR A 61 -2.87 -13.35 11.24
C TYR A 61 -2.21 -13.35 12.63
N GLU A 62 -2.25 -14.49 13.32
CA GLU A 62 -1.70 -14.59 14.67
C GLU A 62 -0.16 -14.55 14.69
N ALA A 63 0.50 -14.91 13.59
CA ALA A 63 1.96 -14.81 13.44
C ALA A 63 2.48 -13.36 13.35
N ILE A 64 1.60 -12.36 13.15
CA ILE A 64 1.98 -10.95 13.10
C ILE A 64 2.38 -10.48 14.52
N PRO A 65 3.56 -9.88 14.71
CA PRO A 65 4.17 -9.76 16.04
C PRO A 65 3.52 -8.71 16.96
N THR A 66 2.90 -7.68 16.40
CA THR A 66 2.36 -6.56 17.19
C THR A 66 0.89 -6.31 16.89
N ASN A 67 0.17 -5.83 17.90
CA ASN A 67 -1.23 -5.43 17.76
C ASN A 67 -1.37 -4.25 16.78
N GLU A 68 -0.37 -3.37 16.69
CA GLU A 68 -0.32 -2.28 15.71
C GLU A 68 -0.26 -2.80 14.26
N GLU A 69 0.63 -3.76 13.96
CA GLU A 69 0.73 -4.34 12.61
C GLU A 69 -0.50 -5.18 12.28
N LYS A 70 -1.04 -5.93 13.26
CA LYS A 70 -2.33 -6.66 13.10
C LYS A 70 -3.45 -5.69 12.73
N PHE A 71 -3.56 -4.57 13.45
CA PHE A 71 -4.56 -3.55 13.16
C PHE A 71 -4.32 -2.85 11.82
N LEU A 72 -3.06 -2.61 11.43
CA LEU A 72 -2.72 -2.07 10.12
C LEU A 72 -3.20 -2.99 8.99
N LEU A 73 -2.98 -4.30 9.11
CA LEU A 73 -3.51 -5.29 8.16
C LEU A 73 -5.04 -5.25 8.10
N LEU A 74 -5.71 -5.29 9.25
CA LEU A 74 -7.18 -5.28 9.33
C LEU A 74 -7.79 -4.03 8.70
N SER A 75 -7.27 -2.85 9.03
CA SER A 75 -7.74 -1.56 8.48
C SER A 75 -7.45 -1.41 6.99
N THR A 76 -6.33 -1.97 6.53
CA THR A 76 -5.99 -2.04 5.09
C THR A 76 -6.97 -2.95 4.36
N CYS A 77 -7.28 -4.13 4.89
CA CYS A 77 -8.27 -5.04 4.30
C CYS A 77 -9.68 -4.42 4.25
N ALA A 78 -10.08 -3.70 5.29
CA ALA A 78 -11.36 -2.99 5.28
C ALA A 78 -11.43 -1.93 4.18
N SER A 79 -10.39 -1.10 4.07
CA SER A 79 -10.30 -0.07 3.03
C SER A 79 -10.28 -0.68 1.63
N TYR A 80 -9.46 -1.72 1.43
CA TYR A 80 -9.36 -2.44 0.16
C TYR A 80 -10.69 -3.09 -0.22
N ARG A 81 -11.38 -3.73 0.72
CA ARG A 81 -12.69 -4.34 0.44
C ARG A 81 -13.66 -3.31 -0.13
N TYR A 82 -13.92 -2.24 0.62
CA TYR A 82 -14.97 -1.29 0.24
C TYR A 82 -14.62 -0.45 -0.98
N MET A 83 -13.35 -0.08 -1.13
CA MET A 83 -12.92 0.82 -2.19
C MET A 83 -12.43 0.09 -3.45
N VAL A 84 -12.14 -1.20 -3.36
CA VAL A 84 -11.57 -1.99 -4.48
C VAL A 84 -12.34 -3.25 -4.79
N LYS A 85 -12.59 -4.16 -3.83
CA LYS A 85 -13.35 -5.39 -4.14
C LYS A 85 -14.80 -5.11 -4.47
N ASP A 86 -15.46 -4.33 -3.61
CA ASP A 86 -16.89 -4.07 -3.68
C ASP A 86 -17.17 -2.68 -4.31
N GLY A 87 -16.12 -1.88 -4.54
CA GLY A 87 -16.19 -0.46 -4.90
C GLY A 87 -16.31 -0.18 -6.39
N ASP A 88 -17.40 -0.61 -7.02
CA ASP A 88 -17.67 -0.38 -8.44
C ASP A 88 -18.44 0.93 -8.70
N TRP A 89 -18.07 1.64 -9.75
CA TRP A 89 -18.82 2.81 -10.21
C TRP A 89 -19.93 2.35 -11.14
N VAL A 90 -21.18 2.47 -10.68
CA VAL A 90 -22.36 2.01 -11.41
C VAL A 90 -23.15 3.20 -11.96
N SER A 91 -23.54 3.10 -13.23
CA SER A 91 -24.50 4.01 -13.86
C SER A 91 -25.77 3.25 -14.21
N LYS A 92 -26.93 3.91 -14.04
CA LYS A 92 -28.22 3.32 -14.36
C LYS A 92 -28.67 3.78 -15.75
N VAL A 93 -28.63 2.88 -16.72
CA VAL A 93 -29.07 3.13 -18.10
C VAL A 93 -30.29 2.26 -18.39
N ASN A 94 -31.42 2.87 -18.73
CA ASN A 94 -32.69 2.17 -19.00
C ASN A 94 -33.14 1.23 -17.86
N GLY A 95 -32.88 1.61 -16.61
CA GLY A 95 -33.22 0.79 -15.46
C GLY A 95 -32.22 -0.33 -15.14
N ILE A 96 -31.23 -0.56 -16.01
CA ILE A 96 -30.17 -1.55 -15.83
C ILE A 96 -28.96 -0.86 -15.23
N GLU A 97 -28.47 -1.41 -14.13
CA GLU A 97 -27.21 -1.01 -13.52
C GLU A 97 -26.04 -1.58 -14.33
N GLN A 98 -25.15 -0.70 -14.77
CA GLN A 98 -23.96 -1.07 -15.53
C GLN A 98 -22.72 -0.46 -14.88
N VAL A 99 -21.69 -1.26 -14.71
CA VAL A 99 -20.38 -0.80 -14.25
C VAL A 99 -19.74 0.07 -15.32
N VAL A 100 -19.17 1.19 -14.90
CA VAL A 100 -18.41 2.10 -15.75
C VAL A 100 -16.93 1.74 -15.60
N ASP A 101 -16.49 0.74 -16.37
CA ASP A 101 -15.17 0.07 -16.23
C ASP A 101 -14.01 1.06 -16.11
N TYR A 102 -13.91 2.03 -17.03
CA TYR A 102 -12.77 2.96 -17.04
C TYR A 102 -12.69 3.87 -15.79
N ILE A 103 -13.82 4.23 -15.17
CA ILE A 103 -13.82 5.00 -13.91
C ILE A 103 -13.48 4.06 -12.76
N THR A 104 -14.13 2.89 -12.74
CA THR A 104 -13.92 1.84 -11.76
C THR A 104 -12.45 1.44 -11.68
N ASP A 105 -11.82 1.09 -12.79
CA ASP A 105 -10.42 0.65 -12.83
C ASP A 105 -9.46 1.76 -12.43
N SER A 106 -9.74 3.00 -12.86
CA SER A 106 -8.93 4.17 -12.47
C SER A 106 -8.99 4.43 -10.96
N HIS A 107 -10.18 4.32 -10.38
CA HIS A 107 -10.40 4.47 -8.95
C HIS A 107 -9.77 3.33 -8.14
N LYS A 108 -9.95 2.08 -8.59
CA LYS A 108 -9.34 0.90 -7.97
C LYS A 108 -7.81 1.01 -7.99
N LEU A 109 -7.22 1.37 -9.13
CA LEU A 109 -5.77 1.57 -9.26
C LEU A 109 -5.27 2.69 -8.33
N LEU A 110 -5.97 3.83 -8.28
CA LEU A 110 -5.64 4.93 -7.39
C LEU A 110 -5.62 4.48 -5.92
N THR A 111 -6.66 3.77 -5.51
CA THR A 111 -6.83 3.25 -4.15
C THR A 111 -5.76 2.23 -3.80
N ILE A 112 -5.51 1.22 -4.65
CA ILE A 112 -4.49 0.20 -4.42
C ILE A 112 -3.12 0.86 -4.16
N PHE A 113 -2.75 1.84 -4.98
CA PHE A 113 -1.48 2.54 -4.83
C PHE A 113 -1.42 3.39 -3.55
N ALA A 114 -2.52 4.06 -3.18
CA ALA A 114 -2.59 4.78 -1.91
C ALA A 114 -2.42 3.83 -0.70
N LEU A 115 -3.02 2.64 -0.76
CA LEU A 115 -2.86 1.62 0.28
C LEU A 115 -1.41 1.12 0.35
N ILE A 116 -0.79 0.77 -0.78
CA ILE A 116 0.63 0.39 -0.83
C ILE A 116 1.53 1.47 -0.21
N GLU A 117 1.30 2.74 -0.54
CA GLU A 117 2.08 3.85 -0.02
C GLU A 117 1.92 4.03 1.51
N SER A 118 0.73 3.75 2.04
CA SER A 118 0.41 3.81 3.47
C SER A 118 1.05 2.68 4.29
N LEU A 119 1.28 1.51 3.68
CA LEU A 119 1.94 0.36 4.30
C LEU A 119 3.46 0.51 4.42
N SER A 120 4.03 1.54 3.79
CA SER A 120 5.46 1.78 3.79
C SER A 120 5.89 2.64 4.97
N ASN A 121 6.88 2.13 5.71
CA ASN A 121 7.55 2.85 6.80
C ASN A 121 8.52 3.94 6.31
N LEU A 122 8.65 4.16 5.00
CA LEU A 122 9.51 5.21 4.46
C LEU A 122 8.94 6.58 4.82
N LYS A 123 9.74 7.33 5.60
CA LYS A 123 9.43 8.68 6.07
C LYS A 123 9.23 9.61 4.89
N HIS A 124 8.05 10.24 4.82
CA HIS A 124 7.81 11.32 3.86
C HIS A 124 8.55 12.58 4.31
N VAL A 125 9.23 13.23 3.37
CA VAL A 125 9.84 14.55 3.56
C VAL A 125 9.35 15.42 2.42
N HIS A 126 8.76 16.58 2.70
CA HIS A 126 8.33 17.48 1.63
C HIS A 126 9.53 17.97 0.81
N PHE A 127 9.39 18.11 -0.51
CA PHE A 127 10.46 18.55 -1.40
C PHE A 127 11.15 19.84 -0.92
N GLN A 128 10.37 20.85 -0.50
CA GLN A 128 10.93 22.09 0.06
C GLN A 128 11.75 21.87 1.33
N GLN A 129 11.29 20.98 2.21
CA GLN A 129 11.99 20.65 3.45
C GLN A 129 13.28 19.88 3.16
N TRP A 130 13.23 18.95 2.20
CA TRP A 130 14.42 18.25 1.70
C TRP A 130 15.44 19.23 1.13
N LEU A 131 15.03 20.17 0.27
CA LEU A 131 15.91 21.20 -0.29
C LEU A 131 16.61 22.03 0.80
N LYS A 132 15.89 22.39 1.87
CA LYS A 132 16.45 23.12 3.01
C LYS A 132 17.46 22.27 3.80
N ASN A 133 17.09 21.04 4.13
CA ASN A 133 17.90 20.14 4.94
C ASN A 133 19.22 19.78 4.23
N GLU A 134 19.15 19.51 2.93
CA GLU A 134 20.30 19.16 2.09
C GLU A 134 21.07 20.38 1.56
N LYS A 135 20.68 21.60 1.95
CA LYS A 135 21.30 22.87 1.53
C LYS A 135 21.40 23.01 -0.01
N LYS A 136 20.35 22.63 -0.72
CA LYS A 136 20.28 22.62 -2.20
C LYS A 136 19.79 23.94 -2.83
N LEU A 137 19.63 25.00 -2.02
CA LEU A 137 19.22 26.34 -2.46
C LEU A 137 20.45 27.24 -2.66
N PRO A 138 20.41 28.22 -3.60
CA PRO A 138 19.28 28.57 -4.47
C PRO A 138 19.16 27.68 -5.71
N ILE A 139 17.94 27.57 -6.24
CA ILE A 139 17.66 26.94 -7.54
C ILE A 139 18.06 27.95 -8.63
N LEU A 140 18.87 27.49 -9.59
CA LEU A 140 19.54 28.37 -10.56
C LEU A 140 18.71 28.55 -11.84
N ASP A 141 18.09 27.47 -12.29
CA ASP A 141 17.27 27.42 -13.50
C ASP A 141 16.32 26.19 -13.43
N GLU A 142 15.47 26.06 -14.44
CA GLU A 142 14.53 24.93 -14.56
C GLU A 142 15.24 23.58 -14.68
N LYS A 143 16.40 23.53 -15.34
CA LYS A 143 17.17 22.28 -15.52
C LYS A 143 17.74 21.79 -14.19
N HIS A 144 18.22 22.71 -13.36
CA HIS A 144 18.67 22.46 -12.00
C HIS A 144 17.50 22.02 -11.12
N LEU A 145 16.34 22.67 -11.24
CA LEU A 145 15.13 22.26 -10.53
C LEU A 145 14.73 20.81 -10.88
N ASN A 146 14.71 20.47 -12.16
CA ASN A 146 14.36 19.11 -12.61
C ASN A 146 15.34 18.06 -12.08
N LYS A 147 16.64 18.35 -12.12
CA LYS A 147 17.66 17.46 -11.53
C LYS A 147 17.45 17.26 -10.04
N LEU A 148 17.18 18.32 -9.29
CA LEU A 148 16.91 18.25 -7.85
C LEU A 148 15.62 17.47 -7.55
N ASN A 149 14.59 17.65 -8.38
CA ASN A 149 13.36 16.88 -8.28
C ASN A 149 13.60 15.39 -8.54
N ASP A 150 14.42 15.03 -9.53
CA ASP A 150 14.80 13.64 -9.79
C ASP A 150 15.59 13.04 -8.61
N GLU A 151 16.56 13.76 -8.05
CA GLU A 151 17.29 13.36 -6.83
C GLU A 151 16.35 13.15 -5.63
N TYR A 152 15.38 14.04 -5.46
CA TYR A 152 14.36 13.94 -4.43
C TYR A 152 13.45 12.72 -4.64
N LEU A 153 12.92 12.53 -5.84
CA LEU A 153 12.06 11.39 -6.17
C LEU A 153 12.82 10.06 -6.03
N LEU A 154 14.12 10.07 -6.33
CA LEU A 154 15.02 8.96 -6.06
C LEU A 154 15.21 8.70 -4.57
N THR A 155 14.93 9.63 -3.66
CA THR A 155 15.18 9.40 -2.23
C THR A 155 13.88 9.21 -1.44
N TYR A 156 12.86 9.99 -1.79
CA TYR A 156 11.59 10.12 -1.05
C TYR A 156 10.35 9.89 -1.93
N GLY A 157 10.51 9.58 -3.22
CA GLY A 157 9.39 9.39 -4.13
C GLY A 157 8.55 8.18 -3.75
N SER A 158 7.22 8.35 -3.70
CA SER A 158 6.24 7.28 -3.44
C SER A 158 6.41 6.07 -4.38
N ILE A 159 6.92 6.28 -5.58
CA ILE A 159 7.22 5.20 -6.53
C ILE A 159 8.17 4.15 -5.97
N LYS A 160 9.10 4.51 -5.07
CA LYS A 160 9.98 3.53 -4.40
C LYS A 160 9.20 2.61 -3.48
N LYS A 161 8.20 3.14 -2.77
CA LYS A 161 7.33 2.35 -1.88
C LYS A 161 6.58 1.30 -2.68
N VAL A 162 6.09 1.70 -3.85
CA VAL A 162 5.37 0.81 -4.76
C VAL A 162 6.30 -0.24 -5.36
N VAL A 163 7.46 0.16 -5.91
CA VAL A 163 8.43 -0.79 -6.46
C VAL A 163 8.82 -1.83 -5.41
N ALA A 164 9.19 -1.40 -4.21
CA ALA A 164 9.56 -2.30 -3.11
C ALA A 164 8.40 -3.21 -2.65
N PHE A 165 7.14 -2.84 -2.91
CA PHE A 165 5.99 -3.69 -2.63
C PHE A 165 5.86 -4.80 -3.68
N PHE A 166 5.97 -4.46 -4.97
CA PHE A 166 5.90 -5.45 -6.05
C PHE A 166 7.14 -6.37 -6.08
N GLU A 167 8.32 -5.89 -5.68
CA GLU A 167 9.54 -6.71 -5.53
C GLU A 167 9.43 -7.80 -4.44
N ARG A 168 8.43 -7.73 -3.55
CA ARG A 168 8.17 -8.76 -2.53
C ARG A 168 7.35 -9.94 -3.05
N LEU A 169 6.79 -9.83 -4.25
CA LEU A 169 6.09 -10.94 -4.88
C LEU A 169 7.09 -12.05 -5.22
N SER A 170 6.64 -13.30 -5.28
CA SER A 170 7.49 -14.40 -5.76
C SER A 170 7.95 -14.14 -7.20
N ASP A 171 9.14 -14.61 -7.58
CA ASP A 171 9.70 -14.45 -8.92
C ASP A 171 8.71 -14.86 -10.03
N ASP A 172 7.97 -15.96 -9.84
CA ASP A 172 6.96 -16.44 -10.80
C ASP A 172 5.83 -15.42 -11.02
N HIS A 173 5.35 -14.79 -9.95
CA HIS A 173 4.33 -13.74 -10.03
C HIS A 173 4.88 -12.46 -10.64
N GLN A 174 6.13 -12.09 -10.33
CA GLN A 174 6.78 -10.96 -10.97
C GLN A 174 6.91 -11.19 -12.48
N ALA A 175 7.35 -12.37 -12.90
CA ALA A 175 7.47 -12.76 -14.29
C ALA A 175 6.10 -12.76 -15.00
N LYS A 176 5.05 -13.30 -14.37
CA LYS A 176 3.67 -13.25 -14.86
C LYS A 176 3.26 -11.80 -15.18
N LEU A 177 3.43 -10.89 -14.23
CA LEU A 177 3.05 -9.49 -14.39
C LEU A 177 3.86 -8.78 -15.50
N CYS A 178 5.18 -9.02 -15.55
CA CYS A 178 6.04 -8.46 -16.59
C CYS A 178 5.64 -8.90 -18.00
N ASN A 179 5.15 -10.13 -18.17
CA ASN A 179 4.68 -10.66 -19.46
C ASN A 179 3.38 -10.01 -19.95
N LEU A 180 2.58 -9.41 -19.07
CA LEU A 180 1.34 -8.72 -19.43
C LEU A 180 1.57 -7.30 -19.99
N LEU A 181 2.81 -6.78 -19.93
CA LEU A 181 3.19 -5.52 -20.55
C LEU A 181 4.32 -5.76 -21.55
N THR A 182 4.00 -5.60 -22.82
CA THR A 182 4.94 -5.89 -23.90
C THR A 182 5.33 -4.60 -24.60
N LYS A 183 6.62 -4.25 -24.58
CA LYS A 183 7.18 -3.11 -25.31
C LYS A 183 7.91 -3.63 -26.55
N GLN A 184 7.48 -3.21 -27.74
CA GLN A 184 8.08 -3.65 -29.02
C GLN A 184 8.18 -5.19 -29.17
N ARG A 185 7.17 -5.93 -28.70
CA ARG A 185 7.09 -7.41 -28.68
C ARG A 185 7.96 -8.13 -27.65
N GLU A 186 8.68 -7.38 -26.81
CA GLU A 186 9.41 -7.95 -25.67
C GLU A 186 8.66 -7.66 -24.37
N PRO A 187 8.52 -8.65 -23.46
CA PRO A 187 8.02 -8.42 -22.11
C PRO A 187 8.76 -7.30 -21.39
N MET A 188 8.12 -6.73 -20.38
CA MET A 188 8.78 -5.74 -19.54
C MET A 188 10.01 -6.35 -18.87
N ASP A 189 11.13 -5.65 -18.94
CA ASP A 189 12.45 -6.13 -18.48
C ASP A 189 12.52 -6.45 -16.97
N SER A 190 11.62 -5.87 -16.18
CA SER A 190 11.67 -5.92 -14.72
C SER A 190 10.35 -5.51 -14.07
N ILE A 191 10.11 -6.05 -12.87
CA ILE A 191 8.96 -5.68 -12.03
C ILE A 191 8.96 -4.18 -11.69
N LYS A 192 10.16 -3.58 -11.60
CA LYS A 192 10.34 -2.16 -11.37
C LYS A 192 9.71 -1.34 -12.51
N ARG A 193 9.97 -1.69 -13.78
CA ARG A 193 9.36 -0.98 -14.91
C ARG A 193 7.86 -1.21 -14.98
N PHE A 194 7.39 -2.41 -14.65
CA PHE A 194 5.97 -2.71 -14.53
C PHE A 194 5.29 -1.80 -13.48
N ALA A 195 5.84 -1.74 -12.27
CA ALA A 195 5.34 -0.88 -11.20
C ALA A 195 5.39 0.61 -11.57
N GLN A 196 6.46 1.05 -12.25
CA GLN A 196 6.57 2.43 -12.75
C GLN A 196 5.50 2.75 -13.81
N PHE A 197 5.19 1.81 -14.70
CA PHE A 197 4.16 1.98 -15.71
C PHE A 197 2.78 2.18 -15.06
N LEU A 198 2.40 1.32 -14.12
CA LEU A 198 1.14 1.45 -13.37
C LEU A 198 1.10 2.72 -12.52
N TYR A 199 2.21 3.07 -11.86
CA TYR A 199 2.33 4.32 -11.09
C TYR A 199 2.07 5.54 -11.96
N ASN A 200 2.62 5.55 -13.18
CA ASN A 200 2.39 6.63 -14.14
C ASN A 200 0.93 6.72 -14.57
N MET A 201 0.25 5.59 -14.82
CA MET A 201 -1.20 5.59 -15.11
C MET A 201 -2.01 6.18 -13.95
N ARG A 202 -1.73 5.73 -12.72
CA ARG A 202 -2.35 6.28 -11.50
C ARG A 202 -2.08 7.79 -11.36
N SER A 203 -0.85 8.22 -11.62
CA SER A 203 -0.43 9.63 -11.52
C SER A 203 -1.17 10.50 -12.55
N GLN A 204 -1.28 10.04 -13.79
CA GLN A 204 -2.04 10.72 -14.86
C GLN A 204 -3.52 10.87 -14.48
N PHE A 205 -4.13 9.87 -13.87
CA PHE A 205 -5.50 9.99 -13.36
C PHE A 205 -5.61 11.00 -12.22
N ALA A 206 -4.75 10.88 -11.20
CA ALA A 206 -4.81 11.71 -10.00
C ALA A 206 -4.55 13.21 -10.27
N HIS A 207 -3.67 13.53 -11.20
CA HIS A 207 -3.23 14.91 -11.45
C HIS A 207 -3.84 15.55 -12.70
N GLU A 208 -4.20 14.74 -13.70
CA GLU A 208 -4.67 15.25 -15.00
C GLU A 208 -6.09 14.77 -15.35
N GLY A 209 -6.73 13.97 -14.48
CA GLY A 209 -8.04 13.37 -14.75
C GLY A 209 -8.04 12.36 -15.90
N LYS A 210 -6.86 11.93 -16.36
CA LYS A 210 -6.71 10.96 -17.45
C LYS A 210 -7.04 9.56 -16.95
N LEU A 211 -8.15 9.02 -17.44
CA LEU A 211 -8.60 7.68 -17.11
C LEU A 211 -7.55 6.62 -17.48
N SER A 212 -7.44 5.58 -16.67
CA SER A 212 -6.56 4.42 -16.84
C SER A 212 -7.09 3.49 -17.93
N VAL A 213 -7.30 4.03 -19.13
CA VAL A 213 -7.70 3.27 -20.32
C VAL A 213 -6.59 2.28 -20.64
N GLY A 214 -6.93 0.99 -20.63
CA GLY A 214 -5.99 -0.11 -20.88
C GLY A 214 -5.97 -1.20 -19.82
N LEU A 215 -6.61 -1.00 -18.66
CA LEU A 215 -6.81 -2.06 -17.65
C LEU A 215 -8.10 -2.88 -17.84
N GLN A 216 -8.72 -2.73 -19.01
CA GLN A 216 -10.00 -3.31 -19.37
C GLN A 216 -9.83 -4.77 -19.78
N ASN A 217 -10.95 -5.48 -19.97
CA ASN A 217 -10.95 -6.89 -20.38
C ASN A 217 -10.36 -7.19 -21.77
N ALA A 218 -9.94 -6.17 -22.54
CA ALA A 218 -9.39 -6.32 -23.88
C ALA A 218 -7.96 -5.74 -23.98
N PRO A 219 -7.04 -6.42 -24.70
CA PRO A 219 -5.70 -5.90 -24.97
C PRO A 219 -5.73 -4.51 -25.60
N THR A 220 -4.92 -3.60 -25.08
CA THR A 220 -4.87 -2.21 -25.54
C THR A 220 -3.46 -1.84 -25.98
N ILE A 221 -3.32 -1.13 -27.11
CA ILE A 221 -2.04 -0.60 -27.56
C ILE A 221 -1.95 0.88 -27.21
N LYS A 222 -0.96 1.25 -26.41
CA LYS A 222 -0.63 2.65 -26.09
C LYS A 222 0.61 3.08 -26.87
N PHE A 223 0.48 4.15 -27.64
CA PHE A 223 1.60 4.77 -28.35
C PHE A 223 2.29 5.79 -27.45
N MET A 224 3.61 5.66 -27.31
CA MET A 224 4.49 6.57 -26.57
C MET A 224 5.58 7.09 -27.51
N GLY A 225 5.22 8.08 -28.33
CA GLY A 225 6.10 8.60 -29.37
C GLY A 225 6.33 7.56 -30.47
N LYS A 226 7.57 7.07 -30.62
CA LYS A 226 7.93 6.00 -31.57
C LYS A 226 7.71 4.59 -31.01
N ASP A 227 7.51 4.47 -29.70
CA ASP A 227 7.30 3.20 -29.03
C ASP A 227 5.81 2.86 -28.97
N SER A 228 5.49 1.56 -29.04
CA SER A 228 4.17 1.03 -28.72
C SER A 228 4.28 0.05 -27.57
N ILE A 229 3.38 0.16 -26.61
CA ILE A 229 3.23 -0.76 -25.48
C ILE A 229 1.90 -1.48 -25.66
N LEU A 230 1.96 -2.80 -25.77
CA LEU A 230 0.79 -3.66 -25.65
C LEU A 230 0.53 -3.91 -24.17
N ILE A 231 -0.69 -3.60 -23.75
CA ILE A 231 -1.17 -3.70 -22.38
C ILE A 231 -2.20 -4.82 -22.35
N GLU A 232 -1.87 -5.91 -21.68
CA GLU A 232 -2.77 -7.05 -21.42
C GLU A 232 -3.10 -7.18 -19.92
N VAL A 233 -2.54 -6.28 -19.10
CA VAL A 233 -2.82 -6.17 -17.66
C VAL A 233 -4.26 -5.74 -17.46
N LYS A 234 -4.99 -6.48 -16.62
CA LYS A 234 -6.32 -6.10 -16.14
C LYS A 234 -6.27 -5.59 -14.71
N ILE A 235 -7.34 -4.93 -14.26
CA ILE A 235 -7.41 -4.50 -12.86
C ILE A 235 -7.34 -5.69 -11.89
N GLU A 236 -7.87 -6.86 -12.28
CA GLU A 236 -7.83 -8.08 -11.49
C GLU A 236 -6.40 -8.60 -11.27
N ASP A 237 -5.51 -8.44 -12.25
CA ASP A 237 -4.09 -8.81 -12.09
C ASP A 237 -3.41 -7.90 -11.06
N VAL A 238 -3.78 -6.62 -11.03
CA VAL A 238 -3.27 -5.65 -10.05
C VAL A 238 -3.85 -5.94 -8.66
N MET A 239 -5.12 -6.31 -8.58
CA MET A 239 -5.79 -6.73 -7.35
C MET A 239 -5.14 -7.99 -6.76
N GLU A 240 -4.89 -9.00 -7.59
CA GLU A 240 -4.17 -10.21 -7.19
C GLU A 240 -2.76 -9.88 -6.70
N ALA A 241 -2.00 -9.06 -7.44
CA ALA A 241 -0.68 -8.64 -7.04
C ALA A 241 -0.70 -7.89 -5.69
N PHE A 242 -1.73 -7.08 -5.44
CA PHE A 242 -1.89 -6.40 -4.16
C PHE A 242 -2.14 -7.37 -3.00
N GLU A 243 -3.06 -8.33 -3.16
CA GLU A 243 -3.37 -9.33 -2.13
C GLU A 243 -2.16 -10.20 -1.78
N LEU A 244 -1.43 -10.67 -2.79
CA LEU A 244 -0.20 -11.44 -2.60
C LEU A 244 0.91 -10.59 -1.96
N GLY A 245 1.00 -9.32 -2.36
CA GLY A 245 1.94 -8.37 -1.77
C GLY A 245 1.62 -8.05 -0.31
N LEU A 246 0.34 -8.00 0.08
CA LEU A 246 -0.09 -7.88 1.46
C LEU A 246 0.38 -9.08 2.28
N ILE A 247 0.07 -10.30 1.82
CA ILE A 247 0.50 -11.53 2.49
C ILE A 247 2.03 -11.53 2.64
N SER A 248 2.76 -11.20 1.57
CA SER A 248 4.22 -11.12 1.62
C SER A 248 4.73 -10.05 2.61
N ARG A 249 4.13 -8.85 2.65
CA ARG A 249 4.52 -7.77 3.60
C ARG A 249 4.35 -8.16 5.07
N PHE A 250 3.34 -8.94 5.40
CA PHE A 250 3.06 -9.36 6.77
C PHE A 250 3.68 -10.73 7.12
N THR A 251 4.15 -11.49 6.13
CA THR A 251 4.93 -12.74 6.33
C THR A 251 6.43 -12.47 6.40
N GLN A 252 6.96 -11.67 5.48
CA GLN A 252 8.36 -11.26 5.43
C GLN A 252 8.59 -10.19 6.49
N ARG A 253 9.06 -10.64 7.66
CA ARG A 253 9.54 -9.84 8.78
C ARG A 253 10.46 -8.73 8.25
N THR A 254 10.03 -7.47 8.34
CA THR A 254 10.93 -6.31 8.21
C THR A 254 11.78 -6.16 9.45
#